data_AF-A0A9D5Z5T9-F1
#
_entry.id   AF-A0A9D5Z5T9-F1
#
_cell.length_a   1.000
_cell.length_b   1.000
_cell.length_c   1.000
_cell.angle_alpha   90.00
_cell.angle_beta   90.00
_cell.angle_gamma   90.00
#
_symmetry.space_group_name_H-M   'P 1'
#
loop_
_entity.id
_entity.type
_entity.pdbx_description
1 polymer ?
#
loop_
_entity_poly.entity_id
_entity_poly.type
_entity_poly.pdbx_seq_one_letter_code
_entity_poly.pdbx_strand_id
1 'polypeptide(L)'
;MDTHEVIGTLTAEYDLDLKQAEGVVYAVRQGHSSSIEGLATKQDLSDVRTELKQDIADVKAELKQDITDVKAELKQDIADVKQDIADVKVELKQDIADVKQDIVRIDSNMKLLMWITPIAVSIATMIIKFV
;
A
#
# COMPACT_ATOMS: atom_id res chain seq x y z
N MET A 1 -56.93 -10.11 0.18
CA MET A 1 -58.04 -11.06 0.35
C MET A 1 -59.26 -10.23 0.71
N ASP A 2 -60.37 -10.40 -0.02
CA ASP A 2 -61.63 -9.81 0.39
C ASP A 2 -62.18 -10.63 1.56
N THR A 3 -62.24 -10.02 2.75
CA THR A 3 -62.70 -10.71 3.95
C THR A 3 -64.19 -10.96 3.93
N HIS A 4 -64.99 -10.11 3.27
CA HIS A 4 -66.43 -10.28 3.20
C HIS A 4 -66.82 -11.43 2.25
N GLU A 5 -66.13 -11.55 1.12
CA GLU A 5 -66.32 -12.68 0.21
C GLU A 5 -66.01 -14.01 0.91
N VAL A 6 -64.88 -14.10 1.61
CA VAL A 6 -64.47 -15.33 2.30
C VAL A 6 -65.39 -15.68 3.47
N ILE A 7 -65.84 -14.70 4.25
CA ILE A 7 -66.87 -14.94 5.28
C ILE A 7 -68.17 -15.45 4.64
N GLY A 8 -68.58 -14.86 3.51
CA GLY A 8 -69.73 -15.33 2.73
C GLY A 8 -69.60 -16.79 2.32
N THR A 9 -68.45 -17.19 1.77
CA THR A 9 -68.16 -18.59 1.39
C THR A 9 -68.20 -19.53 2.61
N LEU A 10 -67.57 -19.16 3.72
CA LEU A 10 -67.54 -19.99 4.93
C LEU A 10 -68.94 -20.21 5.52
N THR A 11 -69.79 -19.19 5.49
CA THR A 11 -71.18 -19.29 5.99
C THR A 11 -72.11 -20.05 5.05
N ALA A 12 -71.99 -19.86 3.73
CA ALA A 12 -72.91 -20.44 2.75
C ALA A 12 -72.52 -21.85 2.28
N GLU A 13 -71.23 -22.16 2.23
CA GLU A 13 -70.70 -23.38 1.60
C GLU A 13 -70.14 -24.38 2.62
N TYR A 14 -69.78 -23.90 3.82
CA TYR A 14 -69.23 -24.71 4.92
C TYR A 14 -70.10 -24.70 6.19
N ASP A 15 -71.28 -24.05 6.13
CA ASP A 15 -72.30 -24.01 7.19
C ASP A 15 -71.77 -23.50 8.56
N LEU A 16 -70.72 -22.66 8.53
CA LEU A 16 -70.19 -22.01 9.72
C LEU A 16 -71.12 -20.87 10.13
N ASP A 17 -71.39 -20.72 11.43
CA ASP A 17 -72.05 -19.51 11.90
C ASP A 17 -71.13 -18.29 11.69
N LEU A 18 -71.72 -17.09 11.67
CA LEU A 18 -70.99 -15.86 11.39
C LEU A 18 -69.78 -15.66 12.33
N LYS A 19 -69.90 -16.00 13.62
CA LYS A 19 -68.81 -15.85 14.58
C LYS A 19 -67.68 -16.83 14.32
N GLN A 20 -68.03 -18.07 13.94
CA GLN A 20 -67.04 -19.08 13.57
C GLN A 20 -66.27 -18.66 12.29
N ALA A 21 -66.98 -18.16 11.27
CA ALA A 21 -66.37 -17.67 10.03
C ALA A 21 -65.45 -16.46 10.27
N GLU A 22 -65.88 -15.49 11.07
CA GLU A 22 -65.07 -14.34 11.49
C GLU A 22 -63.82 -14.77 12.27
N GLY A 23 -63.95 -15.76 13.16
CA GLY A 23 -62.84 -16.30 13.94
C GLY A 23 -61.76 -16.96 13.07
N VAL A 24 -62.16 -17.72 12.05
CA VAL A 24 -61.22 -18.32 11.08
C VAL A 24 -60.49 -17.24 10.28
N VAL A 25 -61.23 -16.27 9.73
CA VAL A 25 -60.63 -15.17 8.96
C VAL A 25 -59.67 -14.34 9.82
N TYR A 26 -60.00 -14.10 11.08
CA TYR A 26 -59.12 -13.42 12.03
C TYR A 26 -57.82 -14.21 12.26
N ALA A 27 -57.91 -15.50 12.57
CA ALA A 27 -56.74 -16.34 12.83
C ALA A 27 -55.80 -16.44 11.61
N VAL A 28 -56.37 -16.59 10.41
CA VAL A 28 -55.60 -16.63 9.16
C VAL A 28 -54.94 -15.28 8.88
N ARG A 29 -55.66 -14.16 9.06
CA ARG A 29 -55.10 -12.82 8.86
C ARG A 29 -53.97 -12.51 9.85
N GLN A 30 -54.16 -12.84 11.12
CA GLN A 30 -53.12 -12.72 12.16
C GLN A 30 -51.88 -13.52 11.79
N GLY A 31 -52.04 -14.82 11.48
CA GLY A 31 -50.92 -15.68 11.08
C GLY A 31 -50.22 -15.21 9.82
N HIS A 32 -50.95 -14.65 8.84
CA HIS A 32 -50.36 -14.07 7.65
C HIS A 32 -49.57 -12.79 7.97
N SER A 33 -50.13 -11.88 8.78
CA SER A 33 -49.47 -10.64 9.20
C SER A 33 -48.16 -10.94 9.94
N SER A 34 -48.19 -11.87 10.90
CA SER A 34 -46.99 -12.26 11.65
C SER A 34 -45.94 -12.94 10.78
N SER A 35 -46.35 -13.69 9.74
CA SER A 35 -45.43 -14.37 8.84
C SER A 35 -44.69 -13.42 7.90
N ILE A 36 -45.27 -12.25 7.57
CA ILE A 36 -44.65 -11.29 6.65
C ILE A 36 -43.86 -10.18 7.34
N GLU A 37 -44.07 -9.94 8.64
CA GLU A 37 -43.42 -8.85 9.40
C GLU A 37 -41.88 -8.89 9.39
N GLY A 38 -41.27 -10.07 9.21
CA GLY A 38 -39.81 -10.23 9.18
C GLY A 38 -39.20 -10.40 7.78
N LEU A 39 -40.02 -10.32 6.72
CA LEU A 39 -39.52 -10.53 5.37
C LEU A 39 -38.89 -9.25 4.83
N ALA A 40 -37.70 -9.39 4.23
CA ALA A 40 -37.09 -8.31 3.49
C ALA A 40 -37.99 -7.88 2.32
N THR A 41 -38.23 -6.58 2.22
CA THR A 41 -38.98 -5.97 1.15
C THR A 41 -38.09 -5.72 -0.07
N LYS A 42 -38.71 -5.40 -1.20
CA LYS A 42 -37.97 -4.95 -2.39
C LYS A 42 -37.21 -3.64 -2.14
N GLN A 43 -37.70 -2.81 -1.21
CA GLN A 43 -37.05 -1.57 -0.84
C GLN A 43 -35.75 -1.88 -0.09
N ASP A 44 -35.79 -2.76 0.92
CA ASP A 44 -34.60 -3.18 1.67
C ASP A 44 -33.51 -3.74 0.74
N LEU A 45 -33.91 -4.58 -0.24
CA LEU A 45 -32.99 -5.10 -1.24
C LEU A 45 -32.40 -4.02 -2.16
N SER A 46 -33.19 -3.01 -2.50
CA SER A 46 -32.75 -1.88 -3.32
C SER A 46 -31.75 -0.99 -2.58
N ASP A 47 -31.99 -0.76 -1.29
CA ASP A 47 -31.15 0.06 -0.44
C ASP A 47 -29.80 -0.63 -0.21
N VAL A 48 -29.79 -1.90 0.20
CA VAL A 48 -28.57 -2.71 0.33
C VAL A 48 -27.78 -2.78 -0.99
N ARG A 49 -28.47 -2.93 -2.13
CA ARG A 49 -27.82 -2.93 -3.44
C ARG A 49 -27.16 -1.58 -3.75
N THR A 50 -27.76 -0.48 -3.31
CA THR A 50 -27.23 0.87 -3.54
C THR A 50 -26.04 1.14 -2.64
N GLU A 51 -26.13 0.80 -1.36
CA GLU A 51 -25.04 0.86 -0.40
C GLU A 51 -23.83 0.05 -0.87
N LEU A 52 -24.03 -1.22 -1.23
CA LEU A 52 -22.93 -2.06 -1.73
C LEU A 52 -22.28 -1.51 -3.00
N LYS A 53 -23.06 -0.88 -3.89
CA LYS A 53 -22.48 -0.24 -5.08
C LYS A 53 -21.63 0.98 -4.72
N GLN A 54 -22.06 1.75 -3.73
CA GLN A 54 -21.33 2.90 -3.23
C GLN A 54 -20.03 2.44 -2.56
N ASP A 55 -20.10 1.47 -1.64
CA ASP A 55 -18.92 0.90 -0.98
C ASP A 55 -17.90 0.35 -1.98
N ILE A 56 -18.36 -0.36 -3.02
CA ILE A 56 -17.49 -0.87 -4.09
C ILE A 56 -16.84 0.28 -4.86
N ALA A 57 -17.58 1.36 -5.13
CA ALA A 57 -17.04 2.52 -5.83
C ALA A 57 -15.98 3.26 -4.98
N ASP A 58 -16.23 3.40 -3.68
CA ASP A 58 -15.36 4.08 -2.74
C ASP A 58 -14.05 3.29 -2.54
N VAL A 59 -14.13 1.98 -2.27
CA VAL A 59 -12.94 1.11 -2.17
C VAL A 59 -12.13 1.13 -3.48
N LYS A 60 -12.80 1.17 -4.64
CA LYS A 60 -12.10 1.26 -5.93
C LYS A 60 -11.40 2.61 -6.12
N ALA A 61 -11.95 3.69 -5.58
CA ALA A 61 -11.32 5.01 -5.62
C ALA A 61 -10.11 5.07 -4.69
N GLU A 62 -10.25 4.59 -3.45
CA GLU A 62 -9.17 4.48 -2.47
C GLU A 62 -8.00 3.67 -3.01
N LEU A 63 -8.25 2.46 -3.52
CA LEU A 63 -7.19 1.61 -4.10
C LEU A 63 -6.47 2.27 -5.29
N LYS A 64 -7.18 3.07 -6.10
CA LYS A 64 -6.53 3.81 -7.20
C LYS A 64 -5.64 4.94 -6.69
N GLN A 65 -6.06 5.60 -5.61
CA GLN A 65 -5.28 6.65 -4.97
C GLN A 65 -4.02 6.04 -4.35
N ASP A 66 -4.14 4.98 -3.56
CA ASP A 66 -3.02 4.27 -2.95
C ASP A 66 -1.99 3.79 -4.00
N ILE A 67 -2.45 3.22 -5.11
CA ILE A 67 -1.57 2.81 -6.22
C ILE A 67 -0.82 4.00 -6.81
N THR A 68 -1.48 5.15 -6.92
CA THR A 68 -0.88 6.37 -7.48
C THR A 68 0.18 6.93 -6.53
N ASP A 69 -0.11 6.94 -5.24
CA ASP A 69 0.78 7.45 -4.20
C ASP A 69 2.01 6.56 -4.04
N VAL A 70 1.85 5.25 -3.92
CA VAL A 70 2.97 4.29 -3.90
C VAL A 70 3.85 4.41 -5.16
N LYS A 71 3.24 4.63 -6.32
CA LYS A 71 3.99 4.83 -7.57
C LYS A 71 4.77 6.15 -7.57
N ALA A 72 4.26 7.18 -6.92
CA ALA A 72 4.97 8.45 -6.77
C ALA A 72 6.14 8.32 -5.79
N GLU A 73 5.91 7.69 -4.63
CA GLU A 73 6.94 7.39 -3.63
C GLU A 73 8.08 6.57 -4.24
N LEU A 74 7.77 5.46 -4.92
CA LEU A 74 8.80 4.63 -5.57
C LEU A 74 9.60 5.40 -6.64
N LYS A 75 8.98 6.34 -7.35
CA LYS A 75 9.71 7.18 -8.31
C LYS A 75 10.66 8.14 -7.60
N GLN A 76 10.25 8.68 -6.46
CA GLN A 76 11.08 9.55 -5.65
C GLN A 76 12.27 8.76 -5.07
N ASP A 77 12.02 7.60 -4.46
CA ASP A 77 13.08 6.74 -3.91
C ASP A 77 14.10 6.34 -4.99
N ILE A 78 13.65 6.01 -6.20
CA ILE A 78 14.54 5.72 -7.33
C ILE A 78 15.36 6.94 -7.74
N ALA A 79 14.80 8.15 -7.68
CA ALA A 79 15.52 9.37 -7.99
C ALA A 79 16.58 9.68 -6.94
N ASP A 80 16.24 9.52 -5.66
CA ASP A 80 17.13 9.75 -4.52
C ASP A 80 18.31 8.76 -4.55
N VAL A 81 18.05 7.46 -4.75
CA VAL A 81 19.11 6.45 -4.91
C VAL A 81 20.03 6.75 -6.11
N LYS A 82 19.48 7.27 -7.23
CA LYS A 82 20.30 7.67 -8.37
C LYS A 82 21.21 8.87 -8.04
N GLN A 83 20.70 9.80 -7.24
CA GLN A 83 21.48 10.95 -6.76
C GLN A 83 22.60 10.48 -5.83
N ASP A 84 22.30 9.62 -4.85
CA ASP A 84 23.30 9.04 -3.95
C ASP A 84 24.41 8.30 -4.73
N ILE A 85 24.04 7.50 -5.74
CA ILE A 85 25.01 6.82 -6.61
C ILE A 85 25.88 7.83 -7.37
N ALA A 86 25.30 8.93 -7.85
CA ALA A 86 26.05 9.97 -8.56
C ALA A 86 27.05 10.67 -7.63
N ASP A 87 26.65 10.97 -6.40
CA ASP A 87 27.47 11.64 -5.40
C ASP A 87 28.62 10.73 -4.95
N VAL A 88 28.35 9.46 -4.62
CA VAL A 88 29.39 8.47 -4.30
C VAL A 88 30.38 8.31 -5.46
N LYS A 89 29.91 8.37 -6.72
CA LYS A 89 30.80 8.30 -7.89
C LYS A 89 31.70 9.53 -8.01
N VAL A 90 31.24 10.71 -7.61
CA VAL A 90 32.05 11.94 -7.56
C VAL A 90 33.09 11.83 -6.45
N GLU A 91 32.68 11.42 -5.25
CA GLU A 91 33.57 11.21 -4.10
C GLU A 91 34.69 10.22 -4.45
N LEU A 92 34.34 9.04 -5.00
CA LEU A 92 35.34 8.05 -5.40
C LEU A 92 36.30 8.56 -6.48
N LYS A 93 35.84 9.42 -7.41
CA LYS A 93 36.74 10.04 -8.40
C LYS A 93 37.73 11.00 -7.75
N GLN A 94 37.27 11.75 -6.74
CA GLN A 94 38.11 12.66 -5.98
C GLN A 94 39.14 11.87 -5.17
N ASP A 95 38.73 10.85 -4.43
CA ASP A 95 39.63 9.99 -3.66
C ASP A 95 40.70 9.34 -4.56
N ILE A 96 40.31 8.86 -5.75
CA ILE A 96 41.26 8.30 -6.73
C ILE A 96 42.26 9.38 -7.22
N ALA A 97 41.81 10.63 -7.41
CA ALA A 97 42.68 11.71 -7.84
C ALA A 97 43.70 12.07 -6.74
N ASP A 98 43.24 12.14 -5.49
CA ASP A 98 44.08 12.44 -4.33
C ASP A 98 45.12 11.34 -4.11
N VAL A 99 44.72 10.06 -4.17
CA VAL A 99 45.64 8.92 -4.09
C VAL A 99 46.67 8.95 -5.22
N LYS A 100 46.29 9.33 -6.45
CA LYS A 100 47.24 9.48 -7.56
C LYS A 100 48.25 10.59 -7.29
N GLN A 101 47.82 11.71 -6.71
CA GLN A 101 48.72 12.81 -6.35
C GLN A 101 49.71 12.38 -5.27
N ASP A 102 49.26 11.64 -4.26
CA ASP A 102 50.12 11.08 -3.22
C ASP A 102 51.16 10.12 -3.80
N ILE A 103 50.77 9.23 -4.72
CA ILE A 103 51.69 8.33 -5.42
C ILE A 103 52.77 9.12 -6.17
N VAL A 104 52.39 10.16 -6.92
CA VAL A 104 53.36 11.01 -7.65
C VAL A 104 54.32 11.71 -6.69
N ARG A 105 53.83 12.18 -5.54
CA ARG A 105 54.66 12.81 -4.50
C ARG A 105 55.64 11.81 -3.89
N ILE A 106 55.20 10.60 -3.58
CA ILE A 106 56.06 9.52 -3.06
C ILE A 106 57.13 9.13 -4.08
N ASP A 107 56.75 8.95 -5.35
CA ASP A 107 57.71 8.64 -6.43
C ASP A 107 58.79 9.73 -6.57
N SER A 108 58.38 11.00 -6.50
CA SER A 108 59.32 12.14 -6.52
C SER A 108 60.28 12.12 -5.33
N ASN A 109 59.77 11.87 -4.12
CA ASN A 109 60.59 11.78 -2.91
C ASN A 109 61.58 10.60 -2.98
N MET A 110 61.14 9.45 -3.49
CA MET A 110 62.00 8.27 -3.67
C MET A 110 63.13 8.52 -4.68
N LYS A 111 62.83 9.17 -5.81
CA LYS A 111 63.85 9.54 -6.80
C LYS A 111 64.91 10.47 -6.20
N LEU A 112 64.49 11.45 -5.41
CA LEU A 112 65.40 12.34 -4.70
C LEU A 112 66.26 11.57 -3.68
N LEU A 113 65.65 10.67 -2.89
CA LEU A 113 66.39 9.84 -1.93
C LEU A 113 67.45 8.95 -2.62
N MET A 114 67.10 8.34 -3.74
CA MET A 114 68.01 7.50 -4.54
C MET A 114 69.22 8.31 -5.05
N TRP A 115 69.03 9.58 -5.40
CA TRP A 115 70.12 10.44 -5.85
C TRP A 115 71.06 10.87 -4.71
N ILE A 116 70.52 11.21 -3.53
CA ILE A 116 71.33 11.75 -2.42
C ILE A 116 72.05 10.68 -1.58
N THR A 117 71.50 9.47 -1.51
CA THR A 117 72.06 8.38 -0.69
C THR A 117 73.50 7.99 -1.05
N PRO A 118 73.91 7.77 -2.32
CA PRO A 118 75.30 7.47 -2.65
C PRO A 118 76.25 8.64 -2.35
N ILE A 119 75.77 9.89 -2.50
CA ILE A 119 76.53 11.10 -2.19
C ILE A 119 76.81 11.17 -0.68
N ALA A 120 75.77 10.99 0.14
CA ALA A 120 75.88 11.02 1.60
C ALA A 120 76.82 9.92 2.12
N VAL A 121 76.73 8.69 1.59
CA VAL A 121 77.64 7.58 1.95
C VAL A 121 79.08 7.93 1.57
N SER A 122 79.32 8.46 0.37
CA SER A 122 80.66 8.83 -0.10
C SER A 122 81.31 9.88 0.81
N ILE A 123 80.57 10.93 1.18
CA ILE A 123 81.05 11.99 2.10
C ILE A 123 81.42 11.38 3.47
N ALA A 124 80.56 10.53 4.03
CA ALA A 124 80.82 9.88 5.32
C ALA A 124 82.11 9.03 5.29
N THR A 125 82.32 8.24 4.22
CA THR A 125 83.54 7.44 4.08
C THR A 125 84.80 8.30 3.92
N MET A 126 84.68 9.48 3.31
CA MET A 126 85.80 10.39 3.12
C MET A 126 86.21 11.03 4.46
N ILE A 127 85.25 11.52 5.25
CA ILE A 127 85.51 12.09 6.59
C ILE A 127 86.27 11.10 7.48
N ILE A 128 85.86 9.83 7.51
CA ILE A 128 86.52 8.78 8.32
C ILE A 128 87.99 8.57 7.92
N LYS A 129 88.35 8.75 6.63
CA LYS A 129 89.73 8.57 6.16
C LYS A 129 90.66 9.75 6.48
N PHE A 130 90.11 10.92 6.80
CA PHE A 130 90.87 12.15 7.06
C PHE A 130 90.89 12.55 8.56
N VAL A 131 90.35 11.71 9.45
CA VAL A 131 90.44 11.79 10.91
C VAL A 131 91.38 10.71 11.41
#